data_AF-A0A947I0Z4-F1
#
_entry.id   AF-A0A947I0Z4-F1
#
_cell.length_a   1.000
_cell.length_b   1.000
_cell.length_c   1.000
_cell.angle_alpha   90.00
_cell.angle_beta   90.00
_cell.angle_gamma   90.00
#
_symmetry.space_group_name_H-M   'P 1'
#
loop_
_entity.id
_entity.type
_entity.pdbx_description
1 polymer ?
#
loop_
_entity_poly.entity_id
_entity_poly.type
_entity_poly.pdbx_seq_one_letter_code
_entity_poly.pdbx_strand_id
1 'polypeptide(L)'
;MAGVTDAAYRQLIKKLAPEVIVYSEFLSTDAIHYGAKKTMQMIHFDAEIEHPFIVQIFGKDPQHFLSAAKVVEEMGADGIDINMGCPAARVTSSCHGSALMKNPELAAELVAATKEAVKIPVSVKTRLGWDSSENLIPFCKGLIEAGADALAIHGRTYSQKYKGDADWEPIYELKKAVDVPVIGNGDIKNAQDAVDKIGNLDGVMVGRGTFGNPWVMGDVVDAFESHWSLVTGHPRLTSDERPATSDRSYLPKID
;
A
#
# COMPACT_ATOMS: atom_id res chain seq x y z
N MET A 1 -4.88 -6.14 6.11
CA MET A 1 -6.31 -6.12 6.54
C MET A 1 -6.40 -6.60 7.98
N ALA A 2 -6.88 -5.77 8.90
CA ALA A 2 -6.96 -6.14 10.33
C ALA A 2 -7.82 -7.39 10.57
N GLY A 3 -7.33 -8.28 11.43
CA GLY A 3 -7.89 -9.59 11.76
C GLY A 3 -7.74 -10.66 10.69
N VAL A 4 -7.02 -10.38 9.60
CA VAL A 4 -6.90 -11.32 8.46
C VAL A 4 -5.46 -11.51 7.99
N THR A 5 -4.72 -10.43 7.74
CA THR A 5 -3.34 -10.51 7.20
C THR A 5 -2.31 -10.69 8.31
N ASP A 6 -2.53 -11.67 9.17
CA ASP A 6 -1.55 -12.13 10.15
C ASP A 6 -0.39 -12.90 9.47
N ALA A 7 0.61 -13.33 10.25
CA ALA A 7 1.79 -14.02 9.71
C ALA A 7 1.42 -15.29 8.94
N ALA A 8 0.48 -16.10 9.45
CA ALA A 8 0.06 -17.33 8.79
C ALA A 8 -0.56 -17.05 7.41
N TYR A 9 -1.42 -16.03 7.32
CA TYR A 9 -2.02 -15.62 6.06
C TYR A 9 -0.99 -15.09 5.07
N ARG A 10 -0.06 -14.23 5.52
CA ARG A 10 0.99 -13.67 4.67
C ARG A 10 1.92 -14.76 4.13
N GLN A 11 2.35 -15.69 4.98
CA GLN A 11 3.18 -16.83 4.56
C GLN A 11 2.46 -17.75 3.57
N LEU A 12 1.14 -17.96 3.72
CA LEU A 12 0.35 -18.68 2.71
C LEU A 12 0.40 -17.96 1.36
N ILE A 13 0.17 -16.65 1.35
CA ILE A 13 0.23 -15.86 0.11
C ILE A 13 1.63 -15.93 -0.51
N LYS A 14 2.70 -15.80 0.28
CA LYS A 14 4.09 -15.89 -0.21
C LYS A 14 4.45 -17.26 -0.77
N LYS A 15 3.87 -18.34 -0.25
CA LYS A 15 4.04 -19.69 -0.83
C LYS A 15 3.34 -19.84 -2.19
N LEU A 16 2.26 -19.10 -2.41
CA LEU A 16 1.47 -19.17 -3.65
C LEU A 16 1.94 -18.19 -4.72
N ALA A 17 2.47 -17.04 -4.29
CA ALA A 17 2.98 -15.98 -5.15
C ALA A 17 4.18 -15.31 -4.46
N PRO A 18 5.40 -15.89 -4.57
CA PRO A 18 6.60 -15.38 -3.90
C PRO A 18 6.96 -13.93 -4.25
N GLU A 19 6.51 -13.43 -5.39
CA GLU A 19 6.82 -12.11 -5.93
C GLU A 19 6.00 -10.99 -5.28
N VAL A 20 4.89 -11.32 -4.61
CA VAL A 20 3.99 -10.29 -4.10
C VAL A 20 4.52 -9.66 -2.82
N ILE A 21 4.27 -8.36 -2.70
CA ILE A 21 4.50 -7.61 -1.47
C ILE A 21 3.35 -7.89 -0.51
N VAL A 22 3.68 -8.35 0.69
CA VAL A 22 2.70 -8.58 1.75
C VAL A 22 2.73 -7.45 2.77
N TYR A 23 1.55 -7.09 3.27
CA TYR A 23 1.39 -6.03 4.26
C TYR A 23 0.92 -6.61 5.60
N SER A 24 1.40 -6.05 6.69
CA SER A 24 0.87 -6.34 8.02
C SER A 24 -0.61 -5.95 8.15
N GLU A 25 -1.23 -6.33 9.26
CA GLU A 25 -2.37 -5.57 9.78
C GLU A 25 -1.95 -4.12 10.08
N PHE A 26 -2.88 -3.17 10.19
CA PHE A 26 -2.49 -1.80 10.58
C PHE A 26 -2.26 -1.70 12.09
N LEU A 27 -1.12 -1.16 12.48
CA LEU A 27 -0.64 -1.12 13.86
C LEU A 27 -0.63 0.32 14.39
N SER A 28 -1.04 0.49 15.64
CA SER A 28 -1.09 1.83 16.27
C SER A 28 0.31 2.32 16.60
N THR A 29 0.69 3.50 16.13
CA THR A 29 1.98 4.12 16.46
C THR A 29 2.11 4.38 17.95
N ASP A 30 1.04 4.82 18.62
CA ASP A 30 1.01 4.96 20.09
C ASP A 30 1.36 3.64 20.78
N ALA A 31 0.76 2.53 20.33
CA ALA A 31 1.01 1.23 20.92
C ALA A 31 2.45 0.74 20.69
N ILE A 32 3.06 1.07 19.55
CA ILE A 32 4.47 0.77 19.27
C ILE A 32 5.36 1.65 20.14
N HIS A 33 5.09 2.95 20.21
CA HIS A 33 5.83 3.94 21.01
C HIS A 33 5.92 3.53 22.47
N TYR A 34 4.81 3.09 23.07
CA TYR A 34 4.77 2.63 24.46
C TYR A 34 5.19 1.15 24.63
N GLY A 35 5.64 0.47 23.57
CA GLY A 35 6.09 -0.92 23.64
C GLY A 35 4.99 -1.91 24.04
N ALA A 36 3.75 -1.68 23.62
CA ALA A 36 2.62 -2.54 23.96
C ALA A 36 2.86 -3.96 23.44
N LYS A 37 3.00 -4.92 24.38
CA LYS A 37 3.40 -6.31 24.10
C LYS A 37 2.61 -6.96 22.96
N LYS A 38 1.29 -6.77 22.91
CA LYS A 38 0.44 -7.34 21.86
C LYS A 38 0.79 -6.79 20.48
N THR A 39 0.98 -5.48 20.37
CA THR A 39 1.34 -4.85 19.09
C THR A 39 2.72 -5.29 18.65
N MET A 40 3.69 -5.35 19.57
CA MET A 40 5.04 -5.84 19.25
C MET A 40 5.02 -7.29 18.74
N GLN A 41 4.14 -8.15 19.29
CA GLN A 41 3.94 -9.50 18.76
C GLN A 41 3.32 -9.51 17.35
N MET A 42 2.45 -8.55 17.03
CA MET A 42 1.81 -8.45 15.71
C MET A 42 2.76 -7.93 14.62
N ILE A 43 3.82 -7.18 14.97
CA ILE A 43 4.84 -6.73 13.99
C ILE A 43 5.71 -7.90 13.53
N HIS A 44 5.89 -8.92 14.37
CA HIS A 44 6.78 -10.04 14.06
C HIS A 44 6.38 -10.77 12.76
N PHE A 45 7.39 -11.16 12.00
CA PHE A 45 7.28 -11.85 10.72
C PHE A 45 8.47 -12.80 10.53
N ASP A 46 8.29 -13.78 9.66
CA ASP A 46 9.36 -14.69 9.22
C ASP A 46 10.11 -14.07 8.04
N ALA A 47 11.33 -13.58 8.30
CA ALA A 47 12.15 -12.92 7.28
C ALA A 47 12.51 -13.83 6.10
N GLU A 48 12.63 -15.14 6.30
CA GLU A 48 12.99 -16.06 5.20
C GLU A 48 11.82 -16.28 4.22
N ILE A 49 10.60 -15.98 4.63
CA ILE A 49 9.38 -16.26 3.84
C ILE A 49 8.68 -14.97 3.41
N GLU A 50 8.60 -13.97 4.30
CA GLU A 50 7.67 -12.86 4.15
C GLU A 50 8.23 -11.67 3.35
N HIS A 51 9.55 -11.60 3.13
CA HIS A 51 10.15 -10.54 2.32
C HIS A 51 9.73 -10.60 0.83
N PRO A 52 9.34 -9.48 0.18
CA PRO A 52 9.19 -8.14 0.77
C PRO A 52 7.93 -7.99 1.65
N PHE A 53 8.13 -7.46 2.85
CA PHE A 53 7.13 -7.23 3.89
C PHE A 53 7.06 -5.76 4.29
N ILE A 54 5.87 -5.17 4.20
CA ILE A 54 5.61 -3.77 4.58
C ILE A 54 4.76 -3.73 5.85
N VAL A 55 5.19 -2.95 6.82
CA VAL A 55 4.41 -2.71 8.04
C VAL A 55 3.52 -1.49 7.86
N GLN A 56 2.21 -1.69 8.00
CA GLN A 56 1.24 -0.61 7.95
C GLN A 56 1.01 -0.03 9.35
N ILE A 57 1.15 1.28 9.52
CA ILE A 57 0.97 2.00 10.79
C ILE A 57 -0.14 3.05 10.71
N PHE A 58 -0.71 3.43 11.85
CA PHE A 58 -1.69 4.51 11.95
C PHE A 58 -1.59 5.24 13.29
N GLY A 59 -1.97 6.52 13.30
CA GLY A 59 -1.98 7.38 14.47
C GLY A 59 -2.19 8.83 14.07
N LYS A 60 -1.91 9.75 14.98
CA LYS A 60 -2.02 11.21 14.74
C LYS A 60 -0.92 12.05 15.38
N ASP A 61 0.00 11.43 16.10
CA ASP A 61 1.08 12.14 16.79
C ASP A 61 2.39 11.94 16.01
N PRO A 62 2.97 13.00 15.43
CA PRO A 62 4.24 12.91 14.69
C PRO A 62 5.39 12.29 15.50
N GLN A 63 5.47 12.55 16.81
CA GLN A 63 6.52 11.97 17.66
C GLN A 63 6.35 10.46 17.81
N HIS A 64 5.11 10.00 17.95
CA HIS A 64 4.84 8.56 17.99
C HIS A 64 5.15 7.91 16.64
N PHE A 65 4.84 8.56 15.50
CA PHE A 65 5.25 8.06 14.18
C PHE A 65 6.76 7.93 14.05
N LEU A 66 7.52 8.96 14.42
CA LEU A 66 8.98 8.94 14.38
C LEU A 66 9.55 7.76 15.19
N SER A 67 9.09 7.58 16.42
CA SER A 67 9.56 6.48 17.27
C SER A 67 9.13 5.10 16.77
N ALA A 68 7.89 4.96 16.29
CA ALA A 68 7.37 3.70 15.79
C ALA A 68 8.06 3.29 14.49
N ALA A 69 8.38 4.25 13.63
CA ALA A 69 9.07 4.00 12.37
C ALA A 69 10.47 3.41 12.60
N LYS A 70 11.23 3.94 13.57
CA LYS A 70 12.53 3.36 13.96
C LYS A 70 12.41 1.92 14.41
N VAL A 71 11.44 1.61 15.26
CA VAL A 71 11.19 0.24 15.72
C VAL A 71 10.86 -0.68 14.54
N VAL A 72 10.05 -0.22 13.59
CA VAL A 72 9.67 -1.00 12.41
C VAL A 72 10.89 -1.28 11.50
N GLU A 73 11.73 -0.28 11.25
CA GLU A 73 12.97 -0.45 10.47
C GLU A 73 13.98 -1.38 11.20
N GLU A 74 14.15 -1.22 12.52
CA GLU A 74 15.00 -2.10 13.34
C GLU A 74 14.54 -3.55 13.34
N MET A 75 13.23 -3.80 13.19
CA MET A 75 12.68 -5.14 13.03
C MET A 75 12.92 -5.75 11.64
N GLY A 76 13.47 -4.97 10.70
CA GLY A 76 13.85 -5.43 9.38
C GLY A 76 12.75 -5.36 8.32
N ALA A 77 11.68 -4.58 8.53
CA ALA A 77 10.67 -4.40 7.48
C ALA A 77 11.28 -3.73 6.23
N ASP A 78 10.78 -4.08 5.03
CA ASP A 78 11.27 -3.51 3.76
C ASP A 78 10.68 -2.13 3.46
N GLY A 79 9.64 -1.74 4.19
CA GLY A 79 8.98 -0.45 4.05
C GLY A 79 7.93 -0.21 5.12
N ILE A 80 7.49 1.04 5.20
CA ILE A 80 6.43 1.50 6.10
C ILE A 80 5.29 2.05 5.27
N ASP A 81 4.06 1.62 5.55
CA ASP A 81 2.86 2.20 4.95
C ASP A 81 2.03 2.97 5.98
N ILE A 82 1.66 4.21 5.70
CA ILE A 82 0.80 4.99 6.57
C ILE A 82 -0.66 4.82 6.16
N ASN A 83 -1.48 4.28 7.06
CA ASN A 83 -2.90 4.11 6.82
C ASN A 83 -3.66 5.43 6.99
N MET A 84 -4.04 6.02 5.86
CA MET A 84 -4.93 7.19 5.78
C MET A 84 -6.29 6.85 5.15
N GLY A 85 -6.66 5.56 5.07
CA GLY A 85 -7.84 5.08 4.35
C GLY A 85 -8.90 4.35 5.18
N CYS A 86 -8.62 4.01 6.44
CA CYS A 86 -9.54 3.21 7.26
C CYS A 86 -10.82 4.00 7.61
N PRO A 87 -12.02 3.52 7.22
CA PRO A 87 -13.28 4.20 7.49
C PRO A 87 -13.95 3.77 8.80
N ALA A 88 -13.30 2.91 9.60
CA ALA A 88 -13.89 2.37 10.81
C ALA A 88 -14.15 3.50 11.81
N ALA A 89 -15.37 3.56 12.37
CA ALA A 89 -15.81 4.67 13.22
C ALA A 89 -14.86 4.92 14.40
N ARG A 90 -14.31 3.85 15.01
CA ARG A 90 -13.34 3.95 16.12
C ARG A 90 -12.00 4.58 15.72
N VAL A 91 -11.65 4.52 14.43
CA VAL A 91 -10.42 5.09 13.87
C VAL A 91 -10.69 6.55 13.50
N THR A 92 -11.78 6.82 12.78
CA THR A 92 -12.11 8.18 12.34
C THR A 92 -12.58 9.11 13.48
N SER A 93 -13.21 8.58 14.53
CA SER A 93 -13.62 9.37 15.71
C SER A 93 -12.45 9.96 16.50
N SER A 94 -11.25 9.42 16.31
CA SER A 94 -10.03 9.85 17.00
C SER A 94 -9.11 10.67 16.10
N CYS A 95 -9.59 11.10 14.92
CA CYS A 95 -8.83 11.79 13.87
C CYS A 95 -7.74 10.94 13.19
N HIS A 96 -7.95 9.64 13.08
CA HIS A 96 -7.06 8.72 12.35
C HIS A 96 -7.65 8.33 10.99
N GLY A 97 -6.84 7.66 10.16
CA GLY A 97 -7.30 7.07 8.90
C GLY A 97 -7.82 8.13 7.94
N SER A 98 -8.99 7.90 7.33
CA SER A 98 -9.56 8.83 6.33
C SER A 98 -9.94 10.21 6.88
N ALA A 99 -9.98 10.38 8.21
CA ALA A 99 -10.16 11.71 8.81
C ALA A 99 -8.98 12.65 8.50
N LEU A 100 -7.77 12.10 8.26
CA LEU A 100 -6.58 12.87 7.89
C LEU A 100 -6.75 13.58 6.54
N MET A 101 -7.64 13.12 5.66
CA MET A 101 -7.95 13.83 4.42
C MET A 101 -8.62 15.20 4.67
N LYS A 102 -9.15 15.45 5.87
CA LYS A 102 -9.67 16.76 6.28
C LYS A 102 -8.63 17.65 6.97
N ASN A 103 -7.46 17.09 7.27
CA ASN A 103 -6.34 17.81 7.85
C ASN A 103 -5.05 17.45 7.09
N PRO A 104 -4.89 17.98 5.85
CA PRO A 104 -3.72 17.69 5.01
C PRO A 104 -2.40 18.10 5.65
N GLU A 105 -2.39 19.16 6.46
CA GLU A 105 -1.19 19.63 7.18
C GLU A 105 -0.70 18.54 8.14
N LEU A 106 -1.58 18.04 9.00
CA LEU A 106 -1.23 16.92 9.89
C LEU A 106 -0.81 15.69 9.08
N ALA A 107 -1.52 15.36 8.00
CA ALA A 107 -1.16 14.20 7.16
C ALA A 107 0.29 14.31 6.64
N ALA A 108 0.68 15.49 6.16
CA ALA A 108 2.05 15.77 5.72
C ALA A 108 3.05 15.69 6.89
N GLU A 109 2.73 16.24 8.07
CA GLU A 109 3.58 16.13 9.26
C GLU A 109 3.85 14.67 9.65
N LEU A 110 2.86 13.79 9.59
CA LEU A 110 3.03 12.36 9.90
C LEU A 110 3.93 11.66 8.88
N VAL A 111 3.79 11.98 7.59
CA VAL A 111 4.68 11.46 6.54
C VAL A 111 6.11 11.93 6.77
N ALA A 112 6.30 13.24 6.98
CA ALA A 112 7.62 13.83 7.19
C ALA A 112 8.32 13.23 8.42
N ALA A 113 7.62 13.12 9.55
CA ALA A 113 8.16 12.52 10.77
C ALA A 113 8.53 11.03 10.58
N THR A 114 7.76 10.29 9.78
CA THR A 114 8.08 8.90 9.43
C THR A 114 9.32 8.84 8.54
N LYS A 115 9.37 9.66 7.49
CA LYS A 115 10.46 9.68 6.51
C LYS A 115 11.78 10.14 7.11
N GLU A 116 11.76 11.10 8.03
CA GLU A 116 12.94 11.54 8.78
C GLU A 116 13.54 10.39 9.62
N ALA A 117 12.69 9.50 10.11
CA ALA A 117 13.06 8.49 11.08
C ALA A 117 13.79 7.27 10.48
N VAL A 118 13.61 7.00 9.18
CA VAL A 118 14.01 5.74 8.53
C VAL A 118 14.67 5.96 7.17
N LYS A 119 15.39 4.95 6.70
CA LYS A 119 15.97 4.90 5.35
C LYS A 119 15.14 4.06 4.38
N ILE A 120 14.37 3.10 4.89
CA ILE A 120 13.43 2.30 4.09
C ILE A 120 12.30 3.17 3.49
N PRO A 121 11.69 2.76 2.36
CA PRO A 121 10.61 3.51 1.73
C PRO A 121 9.38 3.70 2.64
N VAL A 122 8.74 4.87 2.53
CA VAL A 122 7.51 5.24 3.20
C VAL A 122 6.41 5.43 2.17
N SER A 123 5.38 4.57 2.20
CA SER A 123 4.18 4.70 1.36
C SER A 123 2.98 5.23 2.14
N VAL A 124 1.98 5.73 1.42
CA VAL A 124 0.70 6.11 2.03
C VAL A 124 -0.45 5.38 1.33
N LYS A 125 -1.28 4.71 2.11
CA LYS A 125 -2.52 4.13 1.64
C LYS A 125 -3.72 4.98 2.01
N THR A 126 -4.44 5.50 1.02
CA THR A 126 -5.63 6.33 1.22
C THR A 126 -6.81 5.90 0.33
N ARG A 127 -7.85 6.73 0.32
CA ARG A 127 -9.09 6.63 -0.47
C ARG A 127 -9.16 7.80 -1.45
N LEU A 128 -10.15 7.78 -2.34
CA LEU A 128 -10.40 8.88 -3.26
C LEU A 128 -10.61 10.23 -2.56
N GLY A 129 -11.19 10.22 -1.37
CA GLY A 129 -11.53 11.43 -0.63
C GLY A 129 -12.53 11.15 0.48
N TRP A 130 -13.01 12.21 1.12
CA TRP A 130 -14.03 12.08 2.16
C TRP A 130 -15.41 11.80 1.55
N ASP A 131 -15.90 12.73 0.72
CA ASP A 131 -17.19 12.62 0.01
C ASP A 131 -17.03 12.57 -1.52
N SER A 132 -16.04 13.28 -2.06
CA SER A 132 -15.71 13.36 -3.50
C SER A 132 -14.21 13.11 -3.72
N SER A 133 -13.78 12.93 -4.98
CA SER A 133 -12.38 12.75 -5.40
C SER A 133 -11.63 14.05 -5.70
N GLU A 134 -12.30 15.21 -5.62
CA GLU A 134 -11.76 16.51 -6.07
C GLU A 134 -10.43 16.89 -5.39
N ASN A 135 -10.27 16.50 -4.12
CA ASN A 135 -9.07 16.81 -3.34
C ASN A 135 -7.99 15.72 -3.40
N LEU A 136 -8.18 14.64 -4.16
CA LEU A 136 -7.24 13.52 -4.20
C LEU A 136 -5.84 13.95 -4.65
N ILE A 137 -5.76 14.63 -5.79
CA ILE A 137 -4.49 15.07 -6.40
C ILE A 137 -3.75 16.06 -5.50
N PRO A 138 -4.34 17.20 -5.06
CA PRO A 138 -3.61 18.14 -4.20
C PRO A 138 -3.20 17.51 -2.86
N PHE A 139 -4.04 16.65 -2.27
CA PHE A 139 -3.68 15.91 -1.06
C PHE A 139 -2.46 15.03 -1.28
N CYS A 140 -2.46 14.21 -2.34
CA CYS A 140 -1.35 13.30 -2.64
C CYS A 140 -0.05 14.03 -2.98
N LYS A 141 -0.12 15.19 -3.67
CA LYS A 141 1.07 16.02 -3.91
C LYS A 141 1.70 16.52 -2.61
N GLY A 142 0.88 16.97 -1.66
CA GLY A 142 1.37 17.37 -0.33
C GLY A 142 2.05 16.22 0.43
N LEU A 143 1.54 14.99 0.30
CA LEU A 143 2.19 13.81 0.90
C LEU A 143 3.53 13.47 0.25
N ILE A 144 3.64 13.60 -1.07
CA ILE A 144 4.90 13.39 -1.81
C ILE A 144 5.93 14.45 -1.43
N GLU A 145 5.52 15.72 -1.36
CA GLU A 145 6.38 16.82 -0.90
C GLU A 145 6.89 16.58 0.54
N ALA A 146 6.06 15.96 1.39
CA ALA A 146 6.45 15.54 2.73
C ALA A 146 7.35 14.28 2.77
N GLY A 147 7.57 13.60 1.65
CA GLY A 147 8.52 12.50 1.52
C GLY A 147 7.92 11.11 1.30
N ALA A 148 6.63 11.00 0.93
CA ALA A 148 6.05 9.72 0.53
C ALA A 148 6.68 9.20 -0.77
N ASP A 149 7.21 7.97 -0.73
CA ASP A 149 7.88 7.32 -1.85
C ASP A 149 6.91 6.58 -2.79
N ALA A 150 5.70 6.23 -2.32
CA ALA A 150 4.65 5.59 -3.12
C ALA A 150 3.25 5.82 -2.53
N LEU A 151 2.22 5.68 -3.38
CA LEU A 151 0.82 5.88 -3.01
C LEU A 151 -0.02 4.64 -3.35
N ALA A 152 -0.90 4.23 -2.45
CA ALA A 152 -1.91 3.19 -2.71
C ALA A 152 -3.32 3.74 -2.52
N ILE A 153 -4.12 3.78 -3.59
CA ILE A 153 -5.43 4.43 -3.57
C ILE A 153 -6.54 3.40 -3.68
N HIS A 154 -7.42 3.35 -2.69
CA HIS A 154 -8.69 2.63 -2.83
C HIS A 154 -9.69 3.49 -3.59
N GLY A 155 -10.23 2.95 -4.69
CA GLY A 155 -11.20 3.60 -5.59
C GLY A 155 -12.58 3.90 -4.97
N ARG A 156 -12.67 4.11 -3.66
CA ARG A 156 -13.89 4.55 -2.99
C ARG A 156 -13.59 5.66 -2.03
N THR A 157 -14.50 6.62 -1.91
CA THR A 157 -14.46 7.65 -0.86
C THR A 157 -14.72 7.04 0.52
N TYR A 158 -14.48 7.81 1.57
CA TYR A 158 -14.85 7.42 2.92
C TYR A 158 -16.36 7.16 3.04
N SER A 159 -17.18 8.07 2.51
CA SER A 159 -18.64 8.03 2.64
C SER A 159 -19.27 6.81 1.94
N GLN A 160 -18.67 6.33 0.84
CA GLN A 160 -19.09 5.08 0.20
C GLN A 160 -18.79 3.85 1.07
N LYS A 161 -17.76 3.88 1.92
CA LYS A 161 -17.21 2.74 2.66
C LYS A 161 -16.85 1.56 1.74
N TYR A 162 -17.78 0.62 1.59
CA TYR A 162 -17.70 -0.57 0.74
C TYR A 162 -18.94 -0.74 -0.16
N LYS A 163 -19.80 0.28 -0.23
CA LYS A 163 -20.97 0.33 -1.11
C LYS A 163 -20.56 0.86 -2.49
N GLY A 164 -21.37 0.53 -3.50
CA GLY A 164 -21.10 0.87 -4.89
C GLY A 164 -19.82 0.20 -5.41
N ASP A 165 -19.48 0.51 -6.66
CA ASP A 165 -18.27 0.01 -7.30
C ASP A 165 -17.08 0.95 -7.03
N ALA A 166 -15.87 0.40 -7.07
CA ALA A 166 -14.67 1.21 -7.03
C ALA A 166 -14.53 2.01 -8.33
N ASP A 167 -14.38 3.32 -8.21
CA ASP A 167 -14.06 4.24 -9.30
C ASP A 167 -12.53 4.40 -9.40
N TRP A 168 -11.99 3.99 -10.54
CA TRP A 168 -10.55 3.97 -10.82
C TRP A 168 -10.08 5.17 -11.65
N GLU A 169 -11.00 5.90 -12.30
CA GLU A 169 -10.65 7.05 -13.15
C GLU A 169 -9.82 8.11 -12.40
N PRO A 170 -10.18 8.52 -11.16
CA PRO A 170 -9.37 9.49 -10.43
C PRO A 170 -7.96 8.98 -10.08
N ILE A 171 -7.76 7.67 -10.01
CA ILE A 171 -6.45 7.06 -9.73
C ILE A 171 -5.54 7.17 -10.95
N TYR A 172 -6.09 6.95 -12.15
CA TYR A 172 -5.36 7.15 -13.41
C TYR A 172 -4.96 8.61 -13.61
N GLU A 173 -5.87 9.55 -13.31
CA GLU A 173 -5.59 10.98 -13.34
C GLU A 173 -4.53 11.38 -12.30
N LEU A 174 -4.58 10.80 -11.10
CA LEU A 174 -3.52 10.99 -10.11
C LEU A 174 -2.17 10.54 -10.66
N LYS A 175 -2.08 9.36 -11.27
CA LYS A 175 -0.82 8.83 -11.80
C LYS A 175 -0.22 9.70 -12.91
N LYS A 176 -1.04 10.38 -13.72
CA LYS A 176 -0.55 11.36 -14.70
C LYS A 176 0.05 12.62 -14.04
N ALA A 177 -0.33 12.91 -12.80
CA ALA A 177 0.01 14.14 -12.10
C ALA A 177 1.21 14.00 -11.14
N VAL A 178 1.75 12.79 -10.94
CA VAL A 178 2.85 12.49 -10.01
C VAL A 178 3.82 11.46 -10.57
N ASP A 179 5.09 11.55 -10.16
CA ASP A 179 6.16 10.66 -10.65
C ASP A 179 6.43 9.44 -9.75
N VAL A 180 5.91 9.45 -8.52
CA VAL A 180 6.02 8.30 -7.62
C VAL A 180 5.14 7.13 -8.09
N PRO A 181 5.44 5.88 -7.68
CA PRO A 181 4.55 4.75 -7.92
C PRO A 181 3.15 4.96 -7.32
N VAL A 182 2.12 4.65 -8.12
CA VAL A 182 0.71 4.68 -7.72
C VAL A 182 0.13 3.28 -7.90
N ILE A 183 -0.37 2.71 -6.81
CA ILE A 183 -0.98 1.38 -6.74
C ILE A 183 -2.50 1.53 -6.64
N GLY A 184 -3.22 0.93 -7.57
CA GLY A 184 -4.69 0.92 -7.56
C GLY A 184 -5.25 -0.18 -6.67
N ASN A 185 -6.37 0.09 -5.98
CA ASN A 185 -7.02 -0.87 -5.10
C ASN A 185 -8.54 -0.77 -5.21
N GLY A 186 -9.23 -1.91 -5.27
CA GLY A 186 -10.68 -1.99 -5.23
C GLY A 186 -11.26 -2.97 -6.24
N ASP A 187 -12.09 -3.90 -5.76
CA ASP A 187 -12.90 -4.80 -6.60
C ASP A 187 -12.13 -5.67 -7.59
N ILE A 188 -10.89 -6.05 -7.25
CA ILE A 188 -10.15 -7.10 -7.95
C ILE A 188 -10.52 -8.44 -7.32
N LYS A 189 -11.17 -9.32 -8.09
CA LYS A 189 -11.63 -10.63 -7.65
C LYS A 189 -10.96 -11.78 -8.41
N ASN A 190 -10.38 -11.50 -9.56
CA ASN A 190 -9.68 -12.45 -10.43
C ASN A 190 -8.57 -11.73 -11.21
N ALA A 191 -7.77 -12.48 -11.97
CA ALA A 191 -6.70 -11.92 -12.80
C ALA A 191 -7.19 -10.96 -13.90
N GLN A 192 -8.33 -11.26 -14.54
CA GLN A 192 -8.89 -10.40 -15.58
C GLN A 192 -9.25 -9.02 -15.01
N ASP A 193 -9.84 -8.97 -13.80
CA ASP A 193 -10.11 -7.70 -13.11
C ASP A 193 -8.85 -6.85 -12.93
N ALA A 194 -7.69 -7.48 -12.67
CA ALA A 194 -6.43 -6.77 -12.49
C ALA A 194 -5.89 -6.24 -13.82
N VAL A 195 -5.92 -7.06 -14.88
CA VAL A 195 -5.50 -6.66 -16.23
C VAL A 195 -6.37 -5.54 -16.79
N ASP A 196 -7.69 -5.60 -16.58
CA ASP A 196 -8.61 -4.58 -17.09
C ASP A 196 -8.46 -3.24 -16.36
N LYS A 197 -7.98 -3.26 -15.10
CA LYS A 197 -7.90 -2.08 -14.21
C LYS A 197 -6.48 -1.52 -14.03
N ILE A 198 -5.43 -2.21 -14.48
CA ILE A 198 -4.05 -1.74 -14.24
C ILE A 198 -3.80 -0.40 -14.95
N GLY A 199 -4.32 -0.20 -16.17
CA GLY A 199 -4.22 1.06 -16.89
C GLY A 199 -2.77 1.58 -16.96
N ASN A 200 -2.57 2.83 -16.53
CA ASN A 200 -1.24 3.47 -16.43
C ASN A 200 -0.58 3.33 -15.03
N LEU A 201 -1.16 2.55 -14.13
CA LEU A 201 -0.71 2.41 -12.74
C LEU A 201 0.50 1.47 -12.64
N ASP A 202 1.27 1.61 -11.56
CA ASP A 202 2.50 0.82 -11.34
C ASP A 202 2.23 -0.53 -10.66
N GLY A 203 0.98 -0.77 -10.26
CA GLY A 203 0.57 -2.03 -9.67
C GLY A 203 -0.87 -2.01 -9.17
N VAL A 204 -1.33 -3.18 -8.73
CA VAL A 204 -2.61 -3.32 -8.04
C VAL A 204 -2.43 -3.96 -6.66
N MET A 205 -3.32 -3.60 -5.75
CA MET A 205 -3.42 -4.22 -4.44
C MET A 205 -4.72 -5.01 -4.35
N VAL A 206 -4.61 -6.29 -4.02
CA VAL A 206 -5.75 -7.20 -3.84
C VAL A 206 -6.03 -7.40 -2.36
N GLY A 207 -7.28 -7.17 -1.96
CA GLY A 207 -7.74 -7.37 -0.59
C GLY A 207 -8.70 -8.55 -0.51
N ARG A 208 -10.00 -8.26 -0.37
CA ARG A 208 -11.08 -9.25 -0.21
C ARG A 208 -11.19 -10.29 -1.33
N GLY A 209 -10.65 -10.04 -2.53
CA GLY A 209 -10.63 -11.03 -3.61
C GLY A 209 -9.88 -12.32 -3.24
N THR A 210 -8.99 -12.26 -2.26
CA THR A 210 -8.23 -13.40 -1.74
C THR A 210 -9.03 -14.28 -0.76
N PHE A 211 -10.22 -13.86 -0.32
CA PHE A 211 -10.99 -14.59 0.70
C PHE A 211 -11.62 -15.85 0.10
N GLY A 212 -11.22 -17.02 0.60
CA GLY A 212 -11.62 -18.31 0.03
C GLY A 212 -10.96 -18.63 -1.33
N ASN A 213 -10.12 -17.73 -1.85
CA ASN A 213 -9.39 -17.89 -3.11
C ASN A 213 -8.00 -17.21 -3.04
N PRO A 214 -7.06 -17.70 -2.23
CA PRO A 214 -5.74 -17.09 -2.11
C PRO A 214 -4.89 -17.23 -3.39
N TRP A 215 -5.22 -18.20 -4.27
CA TRP A 215 -4.53 -18.42 -5.56
C TRP A 215 -4.67 -17.26 -6.55
N VAL A 216 -5.67 -16.41 -6.36
CA VAL A 216 -5.86 -15.20 -7.18
C VAL A 216 -4.60 -14.32 -7.24
N MET A 217 -3.77 -14.34 -6.20
CA MET A 217 -2.50 -13.59 -6.22
C MET A 217 -1.54 -14.15 -7.26
N GLY A 218 -1.41 -15.47 -7.37
CA GLY A 218 -0.59 -16.13 -8.40
C GLY A 218 -1.18 -15.88 -9.79
N ASP A 219 -2.50 -16.03 -9.95
CA ASP A 219 -3.18 -15.77 -11.22
C ASP A 219 -2.95 -14.33 -11.72
N VAL A 220 -2.97 -13.34 -10.81
CA VAL A 220 -2.70 -11.93 -11.14
C VAL A 220 -1.24 -11.73 -11.56
N VAL A 221 -0.28 -12.34 -10.86
CA VAL A 221 1.15 -12.26 -11.21
C VAL A 221 1.37 -12.84 -12.61
N ASP A 222 0.88 -14.06 -12.87
CA ASP A 222 1.00 -14.71 -14.18
C ASP A 222 0.35 -13.90 -15.30
N ALA A 223 -0.80 -13.27 -15.03
CA ALA A 223 -1.49 -12.44 -15.99
C ALA A 223 -0.72 -11.15 -16.31
N PHE A 224 -0.11 -10.50 -15.32
CA PHE A 224 0.74 -9.33 -15.55
C PHE A 224 2.02 -9.67 -16.31
N GLU A 225 2.67 -10.80 -16.00
CA GLU A 225 3.83 -11.26 -16.76
C GLU A 225 3.47 -11.54 -18.23
N SER A 226 2.33 -12.19 -18.46
CA SER A 226 1.82 -12.46 -19.80
C SER A 226 1.44 -11.19 -20.55
N HIS A 227 0.72 -10.27 -19.89
CA HIS A 227 0.32 -8.99 -20.46
C HIS A 227 1.54 -8.12 -20.82
N TRP A 228 2.52 -8.05 -19.92
CA TRP A 228 3.78 -7.34 -20.17
C TRP A 228 4.51 -7.90 -21.39
N SER A 229 4.63 -9.23 -21.49
CA SER A 229 5.29 -9.89 -22.61
C SER A 229 4.59 -9.58 -23.94
N LEU A 230 3.25 -9.54 -23.95
CA LEU A 230 2.45 -9.20 -25.13
C LEU A 230 2.61 -7.73 -25.55
N VAL A 231 2.62 -6.80 -24.60
CA VAL A 231 2.66 -5.35 -24.89
C VAL A 231 4.08 -4.90 -25.26
N THR A 232 5.11 -5.49 -24.65
CA THR A 232 6.51 -5.06 -24.84
C THR A 232 7.30 -5.94 -25.80
N GLY A 233 6.79 -7.12 -26.17
CA GLY A 233 7.51 -8.11 -26.99
C GLY A 233 8.72 -8.75 -26.29
N HIS A 234 8.95 -8.47 -25.00
CA HIS A 234 10.03 -9.06 -24.23
C HIS A 234 9.59 -10.41 -23.64
N PRO A 235 10.41 -11.47 -23.74
CA PRO A 235 10.08 -12.76 -23.16
C PRO A 235 10.02 -12.71 -21.63
N ARG A 236 9.32 -13.68 -21.03
CA ARG A 236 9.21 -13.87 -19.58
C ARG A 236 10.60 -13.85 -18.93
N LEU A 237 10.87 -12.83 -18.10
CA LEU A 237 12.04 -12.85 -17.23
C LEU A 237 11.80 -13.89 -16.13
N THR A 238 12.72 -14.82 -15.97
CA THR A 238 12.68 -15.75 -14.83
C THR A 238 12.93 -14.99 -13.52
N SER A 239 12.57 -15.57 -12.37
CA SER A 239 12.81 -14.96 -11.05
C SER A 239 14.24 -14.46 -10.86
N ASP A 240 15.20 -15.17 -11.48
CA ASP A 240 16.63 -14.95 -11.36
C ASP A 240 17.15 -13.85 -12.31
N GLU A 241 16.31 -13.42 -13.27
CA GLU A 241 16.64 -12.41 -14.29
C GLU A 241 16.00 -11.04 -13.99
N ARG A 242 15.18 -10.92 -12.94
CA ARG A 242 14.63 -9.63 -12.51
C ARG A 242 15.69 -8.84 -11.74
N PRO A 243 16.19 -7.70 -12.25
CA PRO A 243 17.11 -6.87 -11.48
C PRO A 243 16.42 -6.29 -10.24
N ALA A 244 17.20 -5.99 -9.19
CA ALA A 244 16.70 -5.39 -7.96
C ALA A 244 15.86 -4.13 -8.27
N THR A 245 14.79 -3.92 -7.50
CA THR A 245 13.71 -2.93 -7.71
C THR A 245 14.15 -1.48 -7.96
N SER A 246 15.43 -1.15 -7.70
CA SER A 246 16.05 0.14 -8.00
C SER A 246 16.44 0.33 -9.48
N ASP A 247 16.58 -0.74 -10.27
CA ASP A 247 16.94 -0.64 -11.69
C ASP A 247 15.70 -0.62 -12.59
N ARG A 248 15.29 0.60 -12.97
CA ARG A 248 14.18 0.85 -13.89
C ARG A 248 14.62 0.94 -15.36
N SER A 249 15.89 0.64 -15.69
CA SER A 249 16.39 0.76 -17.07
C SER A 249 15.70 -0.17 -18.07
N TYR A 250 15.02 -1.21 -17.57
CA TYR A 250 14.23 -2.17 -18.35
C TYR A 250 12.77 -1.74 -18.59
N LEU A 251 12.28 -0.68 -17.92
CA LEU A 251 10.95 -0.15 -18.22
C LEU A 251 11.02 0.62 -19.55
N PRO A 252 10.10 0.38 -20.51
CA PRO A 252 10.04 1.16 -21.73
C PRO A 252 9.78 2.61 -21.35
N LYS A 253 10.59 3.52 -21.90
CA LYS A 253 10.29 4.94 -21.87
C LYS A 253 9.03 5.12 -22.72
N ILE A 254 7.93 5.48 -22.07
CA ILE A 254 6.71 5.87 -22.77
C ILE A 254 6.96 7.30 -23.27
N ASP A 255 6.94 7.48 -24.58
CA ASP A 255 7.02 8.79 -25.26
C ASP A 255 5.81 9.69 -24.95
#